data_AF-A0A968MS91-F1
#
_entry.id   AF-A0A968MS91-F1
#
_cell.length_a   1.000
_cell.length_b   1.000
_cell.length_c   1.000
_cell.angle_alpha   90.00
_cell.angle_beta   90.00
_cell.angle_gamma   90.00
#
_symmetry.space_group_name_H-M   'P 1'
#
loop_
_entity.id
_entity.type
_entity.pdbx_description
1 polymer ?
#
loop_
_entity_poly.entity_id
_entity_poly.type
_entity_poly.pdbx_seq_one_letter_code
_entity_poly.pdbx_strand_id
1 'polypeptide(L)'
;MPVCLNLTQNTGFQISGFLNNADTLRGGQIAGFLNNSRKKSSLQIAGAINRTKEQASVQVSGLMNTAGHLKGIQLGLLNFADSSSGVSLGLFSFIKKGYHKLEISADEIFPANIAFRTGTKQFHTFFTAGASGFTAGASTFNANKMLWNVGYGIGTSIGNQNKLLFDIDFSSQEVMYRNNINGAYHWYRFYMGFDRKIMKK
;
A
#
# COMPACT_ATOMS: atom_id res chain seq x y z
N MET A 1 28.23 20.99 13.82
CA MET A 1 27.30 20.36 12.84
C MET A 1 26.00 21.16 12.86
N PRO A 2 25.57 21.83 11.78
CA PRO A 2 24.46 22.76 11.87
C PRO A 2 23.13 22.00 11.96
N VAL A 3 22.56 21.96 13.17
CA VAL A 3 21.16 21.64 13.40
C VAL A 3 20.38 22.94 13.19
N CYS A 4 19.79 23.13 12.02
CA CYS A 4 18.96 24.31 11.76
C CYS A 4 17.56 24.06 12.36
N LEU A 5 17.41 24.36 13.65
CA LEU A 5 16.13 24.26 14.35
C LEU A 5 15.32 25.55 14.10
N ASN A 6 14.64 25.64 12.96
CA ASN A 6 13.92 26.86 12.57
C ASN A 6 12.39 26.68 12.73
N LEU A 7 11.85 27.16 13.85
CA LEU A 7 10.41 27.21 14.15
C LEU A 7 9.78 28.46 13.50
N THR A 8 9.55 28.43 12.19
CA THR A 8 8.93 29.55 11.46
C THR A 8 7.77 29.08 10.59
N GLN A 9 6.75 29.93 10.44
CA GLN A 9 5.74 29.80 9.38
C GLN A 9 6.39 30.20 8.05
N ASN A 10 7.25 29.34 7.51
CA ASN A 10 8.09 29.71 6.38
C ASN A 10 7.46 29.36 5.04
N THR A 11 7.41 30.35 4.17
CA THR A 11 7.50 30.16 2.73
C THR A 11 9.00 30.06 2.41
N GLY A 12 9.54 28.86 2.21
CA GLY A 12 10.99 28.67 2.04
C GLY A 12 11.48 27.22 2.19
N PHE A 13 12.79 27.02 2.01
CA PHE A 13 13.45 25.71 2.13
C PHE A 13 14.23 25.59 3.44
N GLN A 14 14.12 24.43 4.11
CA GLN A 14 14.95 24.05 5.25
C GLN A 14 15.86 22.90 4.83
N ILE A 15 17.17 23.08 5.00
CA ILE A 15 18.17 22.06 4.71
C ILE A 15 18.99 21.85 5.98
N SER A 16 19.07 20.62 6.46
CA SER A 16 19.86 20.27 7.66
C SER A 16 20.59 18.95 7.47
N GLY A 17 21.69 18.78 8.20
CA GLY A 17 22.45 17.52 8.15
C GLY A 17 21.70 16.35 8.78
N PHE A 18 20.83 16.60 9.77
CA PHE A 18 20.19 15.53 10.54
C PHE A 18 18.67 15.68 10.64
N LEU A 19 18.17 16.80 11.17
CA LEU A 19 16.76 16.97 11.50
C LEU A 19 16.23 18.36 11.13
N ASN A 20 15.06 18.41 10.48
CA ASN A 20 14.24 19.61 10.34
C ASN A 20 12.95 19.48 11.14
N ASN A 21 12.50 20.60 11.73
CA ASN A 21 11.24 20.68 12.45
C ASN A 21 10.55 22.01 12.14
N ALA A 22 9.30 21.96 11.69
CA ALA A 22 8.49 23.15 11.39
C ALA A 22 7.05 22.97 11.86
N ASP A 23 6.33 24.08 12.10
CA ASP A 23 4.88 24.02 12.36
C ASP A 23 4.08 23.97 11.04
N THR A 24 4.41 24.84 10.10
CA THR A 24 3.83 24.89 8.75
C THR A 24 4.92 25.20 7.75
N LEU A 25 4.99 24.41 6.67
CA LEU A 25 5.99 24.56 5.62
C LEU A 25 5.32 24.77 4.25
N ARG A 26 5.45 25.98 3.72
CA ARG A 26 5.11 26.34 2.34
C ARG A 26 6.38 26.36 1.48
N GLY A 27 6.99 25.20 1.32
CA GLY A 27 8.25 24.99 0.62
C GLY A 27 8.80 23.58 0.86
N GLY A 28 10.12 23.43 0.92
CA GLY A 28 10.78 22.11 1.03
C GLY A 28 11.58 21.91 2.31
N GLN A 29 11.62 20.68 2.80
CA GLN A 29 12.45 20.23 3.92
C GLN A 29 13.36 19.11 3.42
N ILE A 30 14.67 19.26 3.58
CA ILE A 30 15.67 18.25 3.23
C ILE A 30 16.53 17.97 4.46
N ALA A 31 16.56 16.73 4.92
CA ALA A 31 17.33 16.31 6.09
C ALA A 31 18.03 14.97 5.86
N GLY A 32 19.17 14.75 6.50
CA GLY A 32 19.82 13.44 6.47
C GLY A 32 18.99 12.33 7.13
N PHE A 33 18.25 12.64 8.19
CA PHE A 33 17.51 11.62 8.96
C PHE A 33 16.01 11.89 9.04
N LEU A 34 15.58 13.05 9.57
CA LEU A 34 14.17 13.29 9.88
C LEU A 34 13.68 14.68 9.48
N ASN A 35 12.53 14.74 8.78
CA ASN A 35 11.74 15.96 8.66
C ASN A 35 10.43 15.82 9.43
N ASN A 36 10.11 16.80 10.26
CA ASN A 36 8.84 16.88 10.96
C ASN A 36 8.11 18.19 10.66
N SER A 37 6.81 18.08 10.35
CA SER A 37 5.88 19.19 10.25
C SER A 37 4.63 18.92 11.07
N ARG A 38 4.10 19.93 11.77
CA ARG A 38 2.85 19.76 12.53
C ARG A 38 1.64 19.87 11.61
N LYS A 39 1.46 21.00 10.94
CA LYS A 39 0.26 21.31 10.15
C LYS A 39 0.43 20.91 8.71
N LYS A 40 1.21 21.66 7.93
CA LYS A 40 1.31 21.46 6.48
C LYS A 40 2.74 21.25 6.04
N SER A 41 2.93 20.39 5.05
CA SER A 41 4.19 20.26 4.34
C SER A 41 3.97 20.07 2.85
N SER A 42 4.76 20.78 2.04
CA SER A 42 4.69 20.69 0.57
C SER A 42 5.66 19.64 0.06
N LEU A 43 6.95 19.75 0.40
CA LEU A 43 7.97 18.76 0.04
C LEU A 43 8.80 18.38 1.27
N GLN A 44 8.94 17.09 1.55
CA GLN A 44 9.89 16.56 2.55
C GLN A 44 10.73 15.45 1.94
N ILE A 45 12.05 15.58 2.06
CA ILE A 45 13.02 14.57 1.62
C ILE A 45 13.93 14.25 2.80
N ALA A 46 13.89 13.02 3.28
CA ALA A 46 14.70 12.57 4.42
C ALA A 46 15.39 11.25 4.10
N GLY A 47 16.57 11.00 4.66
CA GLY A 47 17.19 9.67 4.52
C GLY A 47 16.34 8.57 5.17
N ALA A 48 15.71 8.84 6.32
CA ALA A 48 14.95 7.83 7.06
C ALA A 48 13.45 8.15 7.16
N ILE A 49 13.07 9.30 7.71
CA ILE A 49 11.68 9.54 8.16
C ILE A 49 11.16 10.92 7.75
N ASN A 50 9.96 10.96 7.18
CA ASN A 50 9.17 12.19 7.06
C ASN A 50 7.86 12.07 7.83
N ARG A 51 7.51 13.10 8.59
CA ARG A 51 6.26 13.15 9.37
C ARG A 51 5.54 14.47 9.17
N THR A 52 4.25 14.40 8.88
CA THR A 52 3.35 15.57 8.89
C THR A 52 2.04 15.21 9.59
N LYS A 53 1.61 15.94 10.63
CA LYS A 53 0.39 15.54 11.36
C LYS A 53 -0.92 15.86 10.64
N GLU A 54 -1.04 16.99 9.94
CA GLU A 54 -2.32 17.33 9.28
C GLU A 54 -2.29 17.07 7.77
N GLN A 55 -1.47 17.77 6.97
CA GLN A 55 -1.51 17.66 5.51
C GLN A 55 -0.11 17.63 4.87
N ALA A 56 0.21 16.53 4.19
CA ALA A 56 1.41 16.39 3.38
C ALA A 56 1.08 16.40 1.88
N SER A 57 2.01 16.86 1.05
CA SER A 57 1.89 16.76 -0.42
C SER A 57 2.89 15.75 -0.97
N VAL A 58 4.19 16.02 -0.91
CA VAL A 58 5.24 15.08 -1.35
C VAL A 58 6.15 14.72 -0.17
N GLN A 59 6.32 13.43 0.09
CA GLN A 59 7.26 12.91 1.08
C GLN A 59 8.08 11.78 0.47
N VAL A 60 9.40 11.91 0.51
CA VAL A 60 10.35 10.89 0.04
C VAL A 60 11.29 10.53 1.17
N SER A 61 11.26 9.27 1.60
CA SER A 61 12.19 8.77 2.61
C SER A 61 12.62 7.33 2.34
N GLY A 62 13.78 6.96 2.90
CA GLY A 62 14.27 5.58 2.78
C GLY A 62 13.46 4.58 3.60
N LEU A 63 12.91 4.97 4.75
CA LEU A 63 12.23 4.04 5.66
C LEU A 63 10.73 4.32 5.78
N MET A 64 10.33 5.50 6.28
CA MET A 64 8.96 5.71 6.70
C MET A 64 8.42 7.13 6.44
N ASN A 65 7.25 7.20 5.82
CA ASN A 65 6.47 8.42 5.71
C ASN A 65 5.17 8.33 6.52
N THR A 66 4.80 9.42 7.19
CA THR A 66 3.52 9.54 7.89
C THR A 66 2.84 10.87 7.58
N ALA A 67 1.56 10.83 7.25
CA ALA A 67 0.71 12.00 7.00
C ALA A 67 -0.67 11.87 7.65
N GLY A 68 -1.28 12.95 8.15
CA GLY A 68 -2.73 12.92 8.44
C GLY A 68 -3.53 12.76 7.14
N HIS A 69 -3.35 13.70 6.22
CA HIS A 69 -3.97 13.69 4.90
C HIS A 69 -2.93 13.89 3.80
N LEU A 70 -2.79 12.92 2.90
CA LEU A 70 -1.87 12.98 1.76
C LEU A 70 -2.59 13.53 0.52
N LYS A 71 -2.06 14.63 -0.04
CA LYS A 71 -2.56 15.24 -1.30
C LYS A 71 -1.66 15.03 -2.53
N GLY A 72 -0.58 14.26 -2.41
CA GLY A 72 0.37 14.05 -3.50
C GLY A 72 0.99 12.66 -3.48
N ILE A 73 2.30 12.58 -3.29
CA ILE A 73 3.05 11.32 -3.40
C ILE A 73 3.80 11.04 -2.11
N GLN A 74 3.71 9.81 -1.62
CA GLN A 74 4.63 9.27 -0.61
C GLN A 74 5.48 8.18 -1.26
N LEU A 75 6.80 8.23 -1.04
CA LEU A 75 7.73 7.19 -1.46
C LEU A 75 8.63 6.80 -0.29
N GLY A 76 8.61 5.52 0.06
CA GLY A 76 9.42 4.93 1.12
C GLY A 76 9.00 3.49 1.39
N LEU A 77 9.73 2.75 2.22
CA LEU A 77 9.39 1.36 2.51
C LEU A 77 8.02 1.23 3.18
N LEU A 78 7.76 2.09 4.16
CA LEU A 78 6.52 2.14 4.93
C LEU A 78 5.83 3.49 4.75
N ASN A 79 4.58 3.48 4.32
CA ASN A 79 3.77 4.70 4.20
C ASN A 79 2.49 4.59 5.02
N PHE A 80 2.25 5.59 5.86
CA PHE A 80 1.05 5.66 6.69
C PHE A 80 0.32 6.98 6.44
N ALA A 81 -1.01 6.90 6.28
CA ALA A 81 -1.85 8.08 6.37
C ALA A 81 -3.24 7.82 6.94
N ASP A 82 -3.88 8.84 7.53
CA ASP A 82 -5.30 8.70 7.91
C ASP A 82 -6.20 8.74 6.67
N SER A 83 -5.85 9.55 5.68
CA SER A 83 -6.56 9.64 4.40
C SER A 83 -5.61 10.06 3.27
N SER A 84 -5.94 9.70 2.04
CA SER A 84 -5.11 10.05 0.89
C SER A 84 -5.98 10.32 -0.34
N SER A 85 -5.69 11.42 -1.03
CA SER A 85 -6.14 11.70 -2.40
C SER A 85 -5.02 11.45 -3.42
N GLY A 86 -3.86 10.99 -2.94
CA GLY A 86 -2.64 10.82 -3.69
C GLY A 86 -2.23 9.37 -3.88
N VAL A 87 -0.93 9.14 -4.08
CA VAL A 87 -0.32 7.81 -4.30
C VAL A 87 0.72 7.56 -3.21
N SER A 88 0.67 6.38 -2.59
CA SER A 88 1.68 5.94 -1.62
C SER A 88 2.41 4.73 -2.18
N LEU A 89 3.67 4.89 -2.53
CA LEU A 89 4.52 3.87 -3.12
C LEU A 89 5.48 3.33 -2.06
N GLY A 90 5.37 2.04 -1.77
CA GLY A 90 6.19 1.37 -0.77
C GLY A 90 5.89 -0.10 -0.65
N LEU A 91 6.74 -0.82 0.09
CA LEU A 91 6.54 -2.22 0.42
C LEU A 91 5.25 -2.42 1.21
N PHE A 92 4.94 -1.48 2.10
CA PHE A 92 3.68 -1.47 2.82
C PHE A 92 3.12 -0.06 2.89
N SER A 93 1.88 0.11 2.43
CA SER A 93 1.16 1.38 2.48
C SER A 93 -0.19 1.17 3.14
N PHE A 94 -0.41 1.81 4.29
CA PHE A 94 -1.66 1.72 5.03
C PHE A 94 -2.33 3.08 5.15
N ILE A 95 -3.53 3.20 4.60
CA ILE A 95 -4.32 4.43 4.64
C ILE A 95 -5.65 4.14 5.31
N LYS A 96 -5.90 4.73 6.48
CA LYS A 96 -7.05 4.39 7.33
C LYS A 96 -8.39 4.56 6.59
N LYS A 97 -8.59 5.68 5.90
CA LYS A 97 -9.75 5.96 5.02
C LYS A 97 -9.42 5.69 3.54
N GLY A 98 -8.60 4.69 3.29
CA GLY A 98 -8.06 4.35 1.98
C GLY A 98 -8.90 3.31 1.22
N TYR A 99 -8.26 2.72 0.23
CA TYR A 99 -8.81 1.63 -0.58
C TYR A 99 -8.67 0.31 0.18
N HIS A 100 -9.76 -0.15 0.80
CA HIS A 100 -9.85 -1.45 1.45
C HIS A 100 -10.93 -2.27 0.76
N LYS A 101 -10.55 -3.29 -0.01
CA LYS A 101 -11.48 -4.19 -0.69
C LYS A 101 -11.22 -5.63 -0.27
N LEU A 102 -12.29 -6.34 0.05
CA LEU A 102 -12.29 -7.79 0.15
C LEU A 102 -12.85 -8.34 -1.15
N GLU A 103 -12.14 -9.28 -1.76
CA GLU A 103 -12.49 -9.96 -3.00
C GLU A 103 -12.63 -11.44 -2.70
N ILE A 104 -13.70 -12.04 -3.24
CA ILE A 104 -13.93 -13.48 -3.19
C ILE A 104 -13.99 -13.93 -4.65
N SER A 105 -13.14 -14.87 -5.02
CA SER A 105 -13.05 -15.39 -6.38
C SER A 105 -12.98 -16.92 -6.35
N ALA A 106 -13.25 -17.53 -7.50
CA ALA A 106 -13.22 -18.97 -7.69
C ALA A 106 -12.49 -19.27 -9.00
N ASP A 107 -11.47 -20.11 -8.93
CA ASP A 107 -10.67 -20.55 -10.07
C ASP A 107 -10.75 -22.10 -10.17
N GLU A 108 -10.38 -22.68 -11.31
CA GLU A 108 -10.39 -24.14 -11.51
C GLU A 108 -9.47 -24.89 -10.53
N ILE A 109 -8.35 -24.26 -10.14
CA ILE A 109 -7.35 -24.83 -9.22
C ILE A 109 -7.76 -24.61 -7.76
N PHE A 110 -8.37 -23.46 -7.45
CA PHE A 110 -8.80 -23.06 -6.13
C PHE A 110 -10.26 -22.60 -6.19
N PRO A 111 -11.22 -23.48 -5.83
CA PRO A 111 -12.65 -23.18 -5.93
C PRO A 111 -13.09 -22.00 -5.06
N ALA A 112 -12.29 -21.65 -4.05
CA ALA A 112 -12.48 -20.45 -3.24
C ALA A 112 -11.12 -19.80 -2.98
N ASN A 113 -11.02 -18.53 -3.38
CA ASN A 113 -9.93 -17.63 -3.07
C ASN A 113 -10.50 -16.38 -2.40
N ILE A 114 -9.73 -15.84 -1.47
CA ILE A 114 -10.02 -14.58 -0.81
C ILE A 114 -8.81 -13.67 -1.04
N ALA A 115 -9.05 -12.42 -1.42
CA ALA A 115 -8.01 -11.41 -1.48
C ALA A 115 -8.41 -10.15 -0.71
N PHE A 116 -7.46 -9.60 0.02
CA PHE A 116 -7.62 -8.35 0.75
C PHE A 116 -6.67 -7.30 0.17
N ARG A 117 -7.23 -6.27 -0.46
CA ARG A 117 -6.51 -5.13 -1.06
C ARG A 117 -6.49 -3.96 -0.08
N THR A 118 -5.33 -3.34 0.14
CA THR A 118 -5.14 -2.19 1.03
C THR A 118 -4.23 -1.13 0.41
N GLY A 119 -4.45 0.16 0.72
CA GLY A 119 -3.60 1.27 0.23
C GLY A 119 -4.39 2.39 -0.45
N THR A 120 -3.90 2.88 -1.61
CA THR A 120 -4.64 3.83 -2.47
C THR A 120 -5.21 3.10 -3.67
N LYS A 121 -6.17 3.74 -4.36
CA LYS A 121 -6.70 3.19 -5.61
C LYS A 121 -5.61 3.10 -6.69
N GLN A 122 -4.76 4.11 -6.78
CA GLN A 122 -3.69 4.21 -7.76
C GLN A 122 -2.53 3.25 -7.47
N PHE A 123 -2.32 2.88 -6.21
CA PHE A 123 -1.35 1.87 -5.82
C PHE A 123 -1.81 1.17 -4.54
N HIS A 124 -2.13 -0.11 -4.67
CA HIS A 124 -2.54 -0.95 -3.55
C HIS A 124 -1.63 -2.18 -3.45
N THR A 125 -1.40 -2.63 -2.23
CA THR A 125 -0.88 -3.96 -1.96
C THR A 125 -2.06 -4.88 -1.68
N PHE A 126 -1.92 -6.16 -1.99
CA PHE A 126 -2.94 -7.13 -1.67
C PHE A 126 -2.36 -8.44 -1.19
N PHE A 127 -3.10 -9.09 -0.30
CA PHE A 127 -2.82 -10.43 0.19
C PHE A 127 -3.89 -11.34 -0.34
N THR A 128 -3.51 -12.54 -0.80
CA THR A 128 -4.45 -13.53 -1.29
C THR A 128 -4.21 -14.85 -0.58
N ALA A 129 -5.28 -15.59 -0.33
CA ALA A 129 -5.22 -16.95 0.17
C ALA A 129 -6.36 -17.77 -0.43
N GLY A 130 -6.08 -19.02 -0.76
CA GLY A 130 -7.07 -19.93 -1.33
C GLY A 130 -6.83 -21.36 -0.91
N ALA A 131 -7.89 -22.18 -0.99
CA ALA A 131 -7.84 -23.59 -0.61
C ALA A 131 -8.65 -24.45 -1.60
N SER A 132 -8.11 -25.61 -1.96
CA SER A 132 -8.74 -26.56 -2.87
C SER A 132 -9.64 -27.60 -2.18
N GLY A 133 -9.75 -27.55 -0.84
CA GLY A 133 -10.45 -28.55 -0.04
C GLY A 133 -11.97 -28.61 -0.21
N PHE A 134 -12.57 -27.68 -0.96
CA PHE A 134 -14.00 -27.62 -1.24
C PHE A 134 -14.25 -27.79 -2.75
N THR A 135 -14.16 -29.02 -3.26
CA THR A 135 -14.67 -29.33 -4.60
C THR A 135 -16.19 -29.47 -4.53
N ALA A 136 -16.92 -28.54 -5.15
CA ALA A 136 -18.38 -28.63 -5.26
C ALA A 136 -18.76 -29.92 -6.01
N GLY A 137 -19.27 -30.92 -5.27
CA GLY A 137 -19.62 -32.25 -5.79
C GLY A 137 -18.86 -33.43 -5.18
N ALA A 138 -17.82 -33.20 -4.36
CA ALA A 138 -17.15 -34.25 -3.61
C ALA A 138 -17.62 -34.26 -2.15
N SER A 139 -18.49 -35.20 -1.80
CA SER A 139 -19.09 -35.38 -0.46
C SER A 139 -18.10 -35.83 0.64
N THR A 140 -16.81 -35.60 0.47
CA THR A 140 -15.77 -36.09 1.39
C THR A 140 -14.65 -35.07 1.48
N PHE A 141 -14.53 -34.41 2.63
CA PHE A 141 -13.35 -33.64 3.02
C PHE A 141 -12.15 -34.59 3.11
N ASN A 142 -11.44 -34.80 1.99
CA ASN A 142 -10.22 -35.59 2.00
C ASN A 142 -9.05 -34.66 2.36
N ALA A 143 -8.76 -34.55 3.66
CA ALA A 143 -7.64 -33.77 4.20
C ALA A 143 -6.28 -34.15 3.60
N ASN A 144 -6.17 -35.32 2.95
CA ASN A 144 -4.94 -35.86 2.39
C ASN A 144 -4.56 -35.30 1.00
N LYS A 145 -5.44 -34.51 0.34
CA LYS A 145 -5.18 -33.86 -0.96
C LYS A 145 -5.41 -32.35 -0.98
N MET A 146 -5.45 -31.70 0.18
CA MET A 146 -5.70 -30.26 0.28
C MET A 146 -4.50 -29.45 -0.24
N LEU A 147 -4.74 -28.62 -1.25
CA LEU A 147 -3.83 -27.57 -1.71
C LEU A 147 -4.26 -26.25 -1.08
N TRP A 148 -3.29 -25.44 -0.72
CA TRP A 148 -3.51 -24.11 -0.20
C TRP A 148 -2.49 -23.17 -0.83
N ASN A 149 -2.94 -21.94 -1.10
CA ASN A 149 -2.08 -20.89 -1.60
C ASN A 149 -2.13 -19.68 -0.67
N VAL A 150 -1.01 -18.99 -0.57
CA VAL A 150 -0.91 -17.66 0.04
C VAL A 150 -0.06 -16.80 -0.87
N GLY A 151 -0.45 -15.55 -1.07
CA GLY A 151 0.29 -14.63 -1.93
C GLY A 151 0.27 -13.19 -1.46
N TYR A 152 1.23 -12.45 -1.99
CA TYR A 152 1.38 -11.03 -1.82
C TYR A 152 1.56 -10.39 -3.20
N GLY A 153 0.89 -9.27 -3.42
CA GLY A 153 0.94 -8.55 -4.68
C GLY A 153 0.80 -7.05 -4.54
N ILE A 154 1.08 -6.39 -5.65
CA ILE A 154 0.92 -4.96 -5.87
C ILE A 154 0.04 -4.75 -7.10
N GLY A 155 -0.75 -3.69 -7.07
CA GLY A 155 -1.73 -3.42 -8.10
C GLY A 155 -2.05 -1.94 -8.27
N THR A 156 -2.57 -1.61 -9.44
CA THR A 156 -3.06 -0.27 -9.75
C THR A 156 -4.45 -0.35 -10.38
N SER A 157 -5.36 0.48 -9.88
CA SER A 157 -6.74 0.59 -10.38
C SER A 157 -6.95 1.97 -10.99
N ILE A 158 -6.98 2.04 -12.32
CA ILE A 158 -7.15 3.29 -13.07
C ILE A 158 -8.62 3.46 -13.46
N GLY A 159 -9.13 4.70 -13.48
CA GLY A 159 -10.48 5.01 -13.97
C GLY A 159 -11.40 5.58 -12.89
N ASN A 160 -12.71 5.35 -13.02
CA ASN A 160 -13.70 5.92 -12.10
C ASN A 160 -14.51 4.81 -11.43
N GLN A 161 -14.56 4.82 -10.09
CA GLN A 161 -15.24 3.78 -9.30
C GLN A 161 -16.72 3.64 -9.62
N ASN A 162 -17.35 4.66 -10.21
CA ASN A 162 -18.77 4.67 -10.55
C ASN A 162 -19.08 4.24 -12.00
N LYS A 163 -18.07 3.90 -12.81
CA LYS A 163 -18.27 3.46 -14.21
C LYS A 163 -17.46 2.20 -14.49
N LEU A 164 -16.21 2.39 -14.88
CA LEU A 164 -15.28 1.33 -15.27
C LEU A 164 -13.95 1.63 -14.59
N LEU A 165 -13.37 0.59 -14.02
CA LEU A 165 -12.03 0.54 -13.47
C LEU A 165 -11.24 -0.44 -14.33
N PHE A 166 -10.00 -0.10 -14.58
CA PHE A 166 -9.04 -0.97 -15.22
C PHE A 166 -7.98 -1.32 -14.19
N ASP A 167 -7.83 -2.60 -13.93
CA ASP A 167 -6.99 -3.14 -12.87
C ASP A 167 -5.80 -3.87 -13.50
N ILE A 168 -4.60 -3.53 -13.04
CA ILE A 168 -3.36 -4.24 -13.37
C ILE A 168 -2.74 -4.67 -12.06
N ASP A 169 -2.61 -5.97 -11.85
CA ASP A 169 -2.11 -6.58 -10.63
C ASP A 169 -0.95 -7.54 -10.93
N PHE A 170 0.07 -7.49 -10.09
CA PHE A 170 1.18 -8.44 -10.09
C PHE A 170 1.31 -9.05 -8.70
N SER A 171 1.33 -10.38 -8.61
CA SER A 171 1.48 -11.09 -7.34
C SER A 171 2.46 -12.25 -7.43
N SER A 172 3.14 -12.49 -6.31
CA SER A 172 3.86 -13.71 -6.03
C SER A 172 3.01 -14.52 -5.06
N GLN A 173 2.73 -15.77 -5.39
CA GLN A 173 2.05 -16.66 -4.46
C GLN A 173 2.86 -17.94 -4.28
N GLU A 174 2.62 -18.60 -3.17
CA GLU A 174 3.23 -19.86 -2.79
C GLU A 174 2.11 -20.88 -2.72
N VAL A 175 2.23 -21.94 -3.53
CA VAL A 175 1.30 -23.06 -3.50
C VAL A 175 1.93 -24.18 -2.71
N MET A 176 1.24 -24.61 -1.66
CA MET A 176 1.69 -25.68 -0.77
C MET A 176 0.85 -26.94 -1.01
N TYR A 177 1.56 -28.03 -1.33
CA TYR A 177 0.99 -29.37 -1.41
C TYR A 177 1.26 -30.09 -0.09
N ARG A 178 0.20 -30.47 0.67
CA ARG A 178 0.30 -31.15 1.97
C ARG A 178 0.93 -30.27 3.06
N ASN A 179 0.99 -30.78 4.30
CA ASN A 179 1.67 -30.19 5.45
C ASN A 179 3.22 -30.27 5.37
N ASN A 180 3.77 -30.29 4.15
CA ASN A 180 5.20 -30.51 3.90
C ASN A 180 5.82 -29.26 3.28
N ILE A 181 6.64 -28.58 4.07
CA ILE A 181 7.32 -27.30 3.74
C ILE A 181 8.36 -27.40 2.61
N ASN A 182 8.74 -28.61 2.19
CA ASN A 182 9.79 -28.82 1.18
C ASN A 182 9.32 -28.82 -0.28
N GLY A 183 8.01 -28.69 -0.53
CA GLY A 183 7.40 -28.73 -1.87
C GLY A 183 6.63 -27.48 -2.25
N ALA A 184 7.03 -26.32 -1.73
CA ALA A 184 6.40 -25.05 -2.07
C ALA A 184 6.77 -24.64 -3.50
N TYR A 185 5.75 -24.47 -4.35
CA TYR A 185 5.93 -23.94 -5.70
C TYR A 185 5.64 -22.44 -5.68
N HIS A 186 6.62 -21.63 -6.09
CA HIS A 186 6.44 -20.20 -6.30
C HIS A 186 5.84 -19.98 -7.70
N TRP A 187 4.76 -19.20 -7.79
CA TRP A 187 4.19 -18.77 -9.06
C TRP A 187 3.95 -17.28 -9.06
N TYR A 188 4.27 -16.66 -10.19
CA TYR A 188 4.01 -15.24 -10.45
C TYR A 188 2.74 -15.12 -11.27
N ARG A 189 1.76 -14.38 -10.76
CA ARG A 189 0.50 -14.10 -11.44
C ARG A 189 0.47 -12.64 -11.86
N PHE A 190 0.36 -12.43 -13.16
CA PHE A 190 0.05 -11.14 -13.75
C PHE A 190 -1.43 -11.13 -14.16
N TYR A 191 -2.18 -10.12 -13.71
CA TYR A 191 -3.60 -9.97 -13.97
C TYR A 191 -3.87 -8.60 -14.56
N MET A 192 -4.73 -8.56 -15.58
CA MET A 192 -5.28 -7.34 -16.15
C MET A 192 -6.77 -7.55 -16.32
N GLY A 193 -7.58 -6.58 -15.89
CA GLY A 193 -9.03 -6.73 -15.90
C GLY A 193 -9.79 -5.42 -15.89
N PHE A 194 -11.11 -5.52 -16.08
CA PHE A 194 -12.03 -4.39 -15.98
C PHE A 194 -13.06 -4.64 -14.89
N ASP A 195 -13.12 -3.75 -13.92
CA ASP A 195 -14.09 -3.76 -12.83
C ASP A 195 -15.21 -2.76 -13.11
N ARG A 196 -16.47 -3.20 -13.03
CA ARG A 196 -17.64 -2.32 -13.13
C ARG A 196 -18.49 -2.40 -11.86
N LYS A 197 -18.71 -1.25 -11.23
CA LYS A 197 -19.61 -1.15 -10.08
C LYS A 197 -21.07 -1.21 -10.56
N ILE A 198 -21.78 -2.27 -10.20
CA ILE A 198 -23.17 -2.51 -10.63
C ILE A 198 -24.18 -1.78 -9.74
N MET A 199 -23.89 -1.61 -8.44
CA MET A 199 -24.82 -0.99 -7.49
C MET A 199 -24.20 0.23 -6.78
N LYS A 200 -24.90 1.36 -6.81
CA LYS A 200 -24.61 2.52 -5.96
C LYS A 200 -25.29 2.29 -4.61
N LYS A 201 -24.51 2.31 -3.54
CA LYS A 201 -25.02 2.45 -2.17
C LYS A 201 -24.97 3.93 -1.83
#